data_AF-A0AAW0HRZ5-F1
#
_entry.id   AF-A0AAW0HRZ5-F1
#
_cell.length_a   1.000
_cell.length_b   1.000
_cell.length_c   1.000
_cell.angle_alpha   90.00
_cell.angle_beta   90.00
_cell.angle_gamma   90.00
#
_symmetry.space_group_name_H-M   'P 1'
#
loop_
_entity.id
_entity.type
_entity.pdbx_description
1 polymer ?
#
loop_
_entity_poly.entity_id
_entity_poly.type
_entity_poly.pdbx_seq_one_letter_code
_entity_poly.pdbx_strand_id
1 'polypeptide(L)'
;MRNSASGSAPCLSAPPLPRFTARHGAFAAVASGAAAAAVIAAPGAAAAREVKGGEVCCCVGAAATARNGVASRTSADWRERRVSSCVVSSGRVLSALPQGGRPALRTEPMLDLEVVPERSLGNEQWEFTLGMPLAQAVAILQKHCRIIKNVQVLYSEQSPLSHDLILNLTQDGIKLLFDAFNQRLKVIEVYDLTKVKLKYCGVHFNSQAIPPTIEQIDQSFGATHPGVYNSAEQLFHLNFRGLSFSFQLDSWIEAPKYEPNFAHGLASLQIPHGATVKRMYIYSGNSLQDTKAPVMPLSCFLGNVYAESVDVLRDGTGPSGLRLRLLAAGCGPGVLADAKMRVFERSVYFGDSCQDVLSMLGSPHKVFYKSEDKMKIHSPSPHKQVPSKCNDYFFNYFTLGVDILFDANTHKVKKFVLHTNYPGHYNFNIYHRCEFKIPLAVKRENASGQTETCTTYSKWDNIQELLGHPVEKPVVLHRSSSPNNTNPFGSTFCFGLQRMIFEVMQNNHIASVTLYGPPRPGAHLRTAELP
;
A
#
# COMPACT_ATOMS: atom_id res chain seq x y z
N MET A 1 -19.06 -67.61 36.74
CA MET A 1 -18.69 -67.94 38.13
C MET A 1 -18.44 -66.64 38.90
N ARG A 2 -19.15 -66.45 40.03
CA ARG A 2 -19.01 -65.41 41.10
C ARG A 2 -19.34 -63.95 40.69
N ASN A 3 -20.48 -63.42 41.14
CA ASN A 3 -20.73 -62.54 42.33
C ASN A 3 -20.18 -61.11 42.12
N SER A 4 -20.95 -60.02 42.00
CA SER A 4 -22.03 -59.37 42.79
C SER A 4 -21.54 -58.05 43.42
N ALA A 5 -22.26 -56.96 43.11
CA ALA A 5 -22.66 -55.84 43.98
C ALA A 5 -21.67 -54.69 44.38
N SER A 6 -22.10 -53.47 43.97
CA SER A 6 -22.35 -52.24 44.77
C SER A 6 -21.28 -51.57 45.68
N GLY A 7 -21.10 -50.25 45.49
CA GLY A 7 -21.34 -49.26 46.56
C GLY A 7 -20.22 -48.32 47.05
N SER A 8 -20.48 -47.00 46.92
CA SER A 8 -20.15 -45.85 47.83
C SER A 8 -18.80 -45.06 47.78
N ALA A 9 -18.91 -43.78 47.33
CA ALA A 9 -18.55 -42.45 47.92
C ALA A 9 -17.14 -42.20 48.54
N PRO A 10 -16.55 -40.96 48.55
CA PRO A 10 -17.22 -39.68 48.88
C PRO A 10 -16.77 -38.37 48.18
N CYS A 11 -17.56 -37.31 48.42
CA CYS A 11 -17.32 -35.89 48.14
C CYS A 11 -16.17 -35.30 48.98
N LEU A 12 -15.31 -34.46 48.38
CA LEU A 12 -14.47 -33.49 49.11
C LEU A 12 -14.33 -32.15 48.33
N SER A 13 -14.97 -31.14 48.91
CA SER A 13 -14.69 -29.69 48.97
C SER A 13 -13.66 -29.03 48.03
N ALA A 14 -14.13 -28.04 47.27
CA ALA A 14 -13.35 -27.00 46.59
C ALA A 14 -12.84 -25.91 47.57
N PRO A 15 -11.63 -25.34 47.38
CA PRO A 15 -11.18 -24.14 48.09
C PRO A 15 -11.59 -22.84 47.35
N PRO A 16 -11.76 -21.70 48.06
CA PRO A 16 -12.38 -20.50 47.52
C PRO A 16 -11.42 -19.53 46.82
N LEU A 17 -11.96 -18.81 45.83
CA LEU A 17 -11.37 -17.67 45.12
C LEU A 17 -11.20 -16.43 46.04
N PRO A 18 -10.15 -15.61 45.87
CA PRO A 18 -10.01 -14.35 46.59
C PRO A 18 -10.93 -13.25 46.02
N ARG A 19 -11.74 -12.67 46.91
CA ARG A 19 -12.57 -11.47 46.68
C ARG A 19 -11.68 -10.22 46.61
N PHE A 20 -11.72 -9.50 45.49
CA PHE A 20 -11.24 -8.12 45.43
C PHE A 20 -12.37 -7.17 45.80
N THR A 21 -12.22 -6.51 46.94
CA THR A 21 -13.11 -5.48 47.47
C THR A 21 -12.90 -4.15 46.76
N ALA A 22 -13.98 -3.58 46.22
CA ALA A 22 -14.06 -2.20 45.77
C ALA A 22 -13.83 -1.23 46.95
N ARG A 23 -12.95 -0.25 46.78
CA ARG A 23 -12.87 0.93 47.63
C ARG A 23 -13.22 2.18 46.82
N HIS A 24 -14.33 2.79 47.21
CA HIS A 24 -14.67 4.18 46.90
C HIS A 24 -13.69 5.13 47.59
N GLY A 25 -13.27 6.18 46.88
CA GLY A 25 -12.58 7.34 47.42
C GLY A 25 -12.88 8.56 46.53
N ALA A 26 -13.60 9.53 47.08
CA ALA A 26 -14.00 10.79 46.46
C ALA A 26 -13.02 11.92 46.84
N PHE A 27 -13.23 13.10 46.22
CA PHE A 27 -12.60 14.43 46.43
C PHE A 27 -11.22 14.63 45.77
N ALA A 28 -10.86 15.79 45.19
CA ALA A 28 -11.45 17.12 45.16
C ALA A 28 -11.05 17.89 43.88
N ALA A 29 -11.92 18.81 43.46
CA ALA A 29 -11.61 19.89 42.54
C ALA A 29 -10.80 20.98 43.25
N VAL A 30 -9.80 21.54 42.57
CA VAL A 30 -9.24 22.86 42.88
C VAL A 30 -9.10 23.63 41.58
N ALA A 31 -9.91 24.67 41.47
CA ALA A 31 -9.75 25.76 40.53
C ALA A 31 -8.76 26.77 41.12
N SER A 32 -7.89 27.34 40.30
CA SER A 32 -7.30 28.66 40.56
C SER A 32 -7.11 29.36 39.22
N GLY A 33 -7.86 30.44 39.03
CA GLY A 33 -7.67 31.39 37.94
C GLY A 33 -6.78 32.56 38.36
N ALA A 34 -6.19 33.21 37.35
CA ALA A 34 -5.85 34.63 37.27
C ALA A 34 -5.39 34.85 35.82
N ALA A 35 -6.17 35.47 34.93
CA ALA A 35 -6.42 36.91 34.79
C ALA A 35 -5.15 37.71 34.46
N ALA A 36 -5.00 38.09 33.19
CA ALA A 36 -4.45 39.39 32.78
C ALA A 36 -4.86 39.69 31.32
N ALA A 37 -5.67 40.72 31.17
CA ALA A 37 -6.10 41.33 29.92
C ALA A 37 -5.17 42.50 29.55
N ALA A 38 -4.91 42.67 28.26
CA ALA A 38 -4.49 43.91 27.60
C ALA A 38 -4.71 43.65 26.09
N VAL A 39 -5.72 44.18 25.38
CA VAL A 39 -6.02 45.58 25.02
C VAL A 39 -4.76 46.33 24.57
N ILE A 40 -4.67 46.59 23.25
CA ILE A 40 -4.08 47.73 22.53
C ILE A 40 -4.24 47.37 21.03
N ALA A 41 -5.33 47.81 20.39
CA ALA A 41 -5.44 49.04 19.60
C ALA A 41 -4.77 48.95 18.21
N ALA A 42 -5.62 48.94 17.19
CA ALA A 42 -5.29 49.39 15.84
C ALA A 42 -5.07 50.91 15.84
N PRO A 43 -4.27 51.42 14.90
CA PRO A 43 -4.81 52.26 13.83
C PRO A 43 -4.16 51.87 12.49
N GLY A 44 -4.60 52.26 11.30
CA GLY A 44 -5.51 53.30 10.84
C GLY A 44 -5.29 53.42 9.33
N ALA A 45 -6.33 53.85 8.63
CA ALA A 45 -6.46 53.87 7.17
C ALA A 45 -5.64 54.96 6.45
N ALA A 46 -5.32 54.71 5.17
CA ALA A 46 -5.19 55.70 4.08
C ALA A 46 -5.20 54.92 2.75
N ALA A 47 -6.29 54.87 1.98
CA ALA A 47 -6.81 55.90 1.05
C ALA A 47 -6.18 55.87 -0.37
N ALA A 48 -6.98 55.33 -1.29
CA ALA A 48 -7.23 55.73 -2.69
C ALA A 48 -6.07 55.88 -3.70
N ARG A 49 -6.19 55.14 -4.83
CA ARG A 49 -6.50 55.76 -6.13
C ARG A 49 -7.07 54.76 -7.14
N GLU A 50 -8.11 55.23 -7.82
CA GLU A 50 -8.94 54.60 -8.84
C GLU A 50 -8.59 55.19 -10.22
N VAL A 51 -8.49 54.36 -11.27
CA VAL A 51 -8.75 54.67 -12.71
C VAL A 51 -9.07 53.32 -13.37
N LYS A 52 -10.35 52.96 -13.61
CA LYS A 52 -11.26 53.27 -14.73
C LYS A 52 -10.95 52.61 -16.09
N GLY A 53 -12.00 51.97 -16.61
CA GLY A 53 -12.18 51.44 -17.97
C GLY A 53 -12.34 49.92 -17.95
N GLY A 54 -13.46 49.27 -18.26
CA GLY A 54 -14.74 49.62 -18.88
C GLY A 54 -15.31 48.29 -19.40
N GLU A 55 -16.51 47.87 -18.95
CA GLU A 55 -17.69 47.63 -19.82
C GLU A 55 -17.63 46.30 -20.62
N VAL A 56 -18.62 45.38 -20.69
CA VAL A 56 -20.08 45.31 -20.45
C VAL A 56 -20.39 43.81 -20.17
N CYS A 57 -20.98 43.43 -19.03
CA CYS A 57 -22.40 43.16 -18.76
C CYS A 57 -23.14 42.18 -19.70
N CYS A 58 -23.64 41.08 -19.13
CA CYS A 58 -25.04 40.66 -19.32
C CYS A 58 -25.46 39.76 -18.16
N CYS A 59 -26.30 40.34 -17.30
CA CYS A 59 -27.01 39.70 -16.19
C CYS A 59 -28.30 39.04 -16.67
N VAL A 60 -28.71 37.95 -16.00
CA VAL A 60 -30.10 37.71 -15.54
C VAL A 60 -29.92 36.88 -14.25
N GLY A 61 -30.22 37.33 -13.02
CA GLY A 61 -31.47 37.89 -12.50
C GLY A 61 -32.15 36.80 -11.65
N ALA A 62 -31.72 36.55 -10.40
CA ALA A 62 -32.20 37.16 -9.15
C ALA A 62 -33.43 36.47 -8.54
N ALA A 63 -33.28 35.94 -7.31
CA ALA A 63 -34.26 36.07 -6.22
C ALA A 63 -33.64 35.55 -4.90
N ALA A 64 -33.37 36.48 -4.00
CA ALA A 64 -33.02 36.20 -2.61
C ALA A 64 -34.30 36.07 -1.77
N THR A 65 -34.31 35.16 -0.81
CA THR A 65 -35.16 35.27 0.38
C THR A 65 -34.37 34.78 1.58
N ALA A 66 -34.05 35.72 2.47
CA ALA A 66 -33.44 35.47 3.77
C ALA A 66 -34.54 35.34 4.83
N ARG A 67 -34.47 34.31 5.69
CA ARG A 67 -35.06 34.32 7.04
C ARG A 67 -34.30 33.37 7.99
N ASN A 68 -33.74 34.01 9.02
CA ASN A 68 -33.27 33.64 10.37
C ASN A 68 -33.40 32.21 10.95
N GLY A 69 -32.32 31.82 11.65
CA GLY A 69 -32.27 31.04 12.91
C GLY A 69 -32.50 29.52 12.76
N VAL A 70 -31.70 28.60 13.31
CA VAL A 70 -31.04 28.54 14.63
C VAL A 70 -29.80 27.64 14.52
N ALA A 71 -28.69 28.10 15.10
CA ALA A 71 -27.48 27.32 15.28
C ALA A 71 -27.55 26.51 16.58
N SER A 72 -27.19 25.21 16.51
CA SER A 72 -26.68 24.48 17.67
C SER A 72 -25.31 23.89 17.30
N ARG A 73 -24.31 24.26 18.09
CA ARG A 73 -22.91 23.85 17.99
C ARG A 73 -22.65 22.66 18.92
N THR A 74 -21.85 21.70 18.47
CA THR A 74 -20.74 21.03 19.18
C THR A 74 -19.97 20.22 18.12
N SER A 75 -18.81 20.69 17.61
CA SER A 75 -17.43 20.41 18.10
C SER A 75 -17.10 18.91 18.10
N ALA A 76 -16.13 18.38 17.35
CA ALA A 76 -14.72 18.79 17.38
C ALA A 76 -14.00 18.61 16.03
N ASP A 77 -13.28 19.67 15.67
CA ASP A 77 -12.51 19.89 14.45
C ASP A 77 -11.04 19.50 14.71
N TRP A 78 -10.54 18.45 14.04
CA TRP A 78 -9.13 18.07 14.09
C TRP A 78 -8.42 18.67 12.88
N ARG A 79 -7.55 19.65 13.16
CA ARG A 79 -6.77 20.42 12.18
C ARG A 79 -5.82 19.53 11.37
N GLU A 80 -6.16 19.35 10.11
CA GLU A 80 -5.32 18.83 9.05
C GLU A 80 -4.17 19.84 8.76
N ARG A 81 -2.93 19.44 9.03
CA ARG A 81 -1.74 20.26 8.70
C ARG A 81 -1.35 20.01 7.24
N ARG A 82 -1.70 21.01 6.41
CA ARG A 82 -1.02 21.51 5.20
C ARG A 82 -0.11 20.52 4.46
N VAL A 83 -0.60 20.09 3.31
CA VAL A 83 0.13 19.38 2.25
C VAL A 83 0.90 20.42 1.40
N SER A 84 2.21 20.23 1.26
CA SER A 84 2.99 20.92 0.22
C SER A 84 2.91 20.09 -1.07
N SER A 85 2.46 20.72 -2.15
CA SER A 85 2.28 20.14 -3.48
C SER A 85 3.61 19.72 -4.11
N CYS A 86 3.69 18.49 -4.62
CA CYS A 86 4.66 18.11 -5.66
C CYS A 86 4.22 18.71 -6.99
N VAL A 87 5.02 19.62 -7.54
CA VAL A 87 4.83 20.20 -8.88
C VAL A 87 5.52 19.28 -9.89
N VAL A 88 4.76 18.77 -10.86
CA VAL A 88 5.29 18.23 -12.11
C VAL A 88 5.40 19.40 -13.07
N SER A 89 6.62 19.86 -13.38
CA SER A 89 6.84 20.95 -14.33
C SER A 89 7.57 20.46 -15.58
N SER A 90 6.88 20.55 -16.72
CA SER A 90 7.48 20.52 -18.05
C SER A 90 8.18 21.86 -18.33
N GLY A 91 9.40 21.80 -18.84
CA GLY A 91 10.31 22.94 -18.93
C GLY A 91 9.93 24.00 -19.96
N ARG A 92 10.20 25.26 -19.60
CA ARG A 92 10.71 26.32 -20.49
C ARG A 92 11.54 27.29 -19.65
N VAL A 93 12.78 27.49 -20.07
CA VAL A 93 13.80 28.34 -19.44
C VAL A 93 13.55 29.80 -19.82
N LEU A 94 13.46 30.68 -18.82
CA LEU A 94 13.63 32.13 -18.97
C LEU A 94 14.42 32.64 -17.77
N SER A 95 15.61 33.17 -18.08
CA SER A 95 16.62 33.68 -17.16
C SER A 95 16.25 35.07 -16.63
N ALA A 96 16.29 35.24 -15.30
CA ALA A 96 16.45 36.54 -14.67
C ALA A 96 17.19 36.36 -13.32
N LEU A 97 18.39 36.96 -13.22
CA LEU A 97 19.14 37.12 -11.97
C LEU A 97 18.48 38.17 -11.08
N PRO A 98 18.56 38.01 -9.75
CA PRO A 98 19.18 39.09 -8.99
C PRO A 98 20.23 38.60 -8.00
N GLN A 99 21.24 39.45 -7.83
CA GLN A 99 22.32 39.33 -6.86
C GLN A 99 21.79 39.46 -5.42
N GLY A 100 22.19 38.53 -4.56
CA GLY A 100 21.91 38.57 -3.12
C GLY A 100 22.69 37.45 -2.43
N GLY A 101 23.48 37.79 -1.41
CA GLY A 101 24.57 36.98 -0.85
C GLY A 101 24.23 35.52 -0.53
N ARG A 102 25.20 34.63 -0.82
CA ARG A 102 25.16 33.21 -0.45
C ARG A 102 25.04 33.08 1.07
N PRO A 103 23.97 32.47 1.62
CA PRO A 103 24.08 31.86 2.93
C PRO A 103 25.02 30.65 2.80
N ALA A 104 25.92 30.46 3.76
CA ALA A 104 26.74 29.25 3.85
C ALA A 104 25.82 28.03 3.69
N LEU A 105 26.16 27.12 2.77
CA LEU A 105 25.43 25.86 2.61
C LEU A 105 25.41 25.18 3.97
N ARG A 106 24.26 25.16 4.63
CA ARG A 106 24.00 24.15 5.65
C ARG A 106 24.03 22.83 4.91
N THR A 107 25.08 22.05 5.11
CA THR A 107 25.09 20.64 4.74
C THR A 107 23.89 20.01 5.44
N GLU A 108 22.84 19.73 4.67
CA GLU A 108 21.71 18.97 5.16
C GLU A 108 22.26 17.65 5.75
N PRO A 109 21.82 17.26 6.95
CA PRO A 109 22.38 16.09 7.62
C PRO A 109 22.13 14.85 6.76
N MET A 110 23.20 14.21 6.30
CA MET A 110 23.14 12.93 5.59
C MET A 110 22.48 11.89 6.49
N LEU A 111 21.72 10.97 5.88
CA LEU A 111 21.18 9.82 6.59
C LEU A 111 22.31 8.96 7.17
N ASP A 112 22.14 8.51 8.40
CA ASP A 112 23.03 7.59 9.09
C ASP A 112 22.27 6.29 9.34
N LEU A 113 22.63 5.24 8.59
CA LEU A 113 21.84 4.01 8.46
C LEU A 113 22.67 2.78 8.82
N GLU A 114 22.03 1.85 9.53
CA GLU A 114 22.52 0.50 9.80
C GLU A 114 22.12 -0.43 8.66
N VAL A 115 23.09 -1.18 8.16
CA VAL A 115 22.92 -2.23 7.16
C VAL A 115 22.77 -3.55 7.90
N VAL A 116 21.68 -4.26 7.63
CA VAL A 116 21.47 -5.62 8.14
C VAL A 116 21.34 -6.57 6.94
N PRO A 117 22.39 -7.35 6.62
CA PRO A 117 22.37 -8.30 5.49
C PRO A 117 21.17 -9.25 5.57
N GLU A 118 20.63 -9.64 4.40
CA GLU A 118 19.40 -10.43 4.25
C GLU A 118 18.11 -9.81 4.83
N ARG A 119 18.17 -8.61 5.43
CA ARG A 119 17.04 -8.10 6.22
C ARG A 119 16.63 -6.67 5.91
N SER A 120 17.47 -5.67 6.17
CA SER A 120 17.01 -4.29 6.18
C SER A 120 18.10 -3.23 6.03
N LEU A 121 17.64 -2.01 5.73
CA LEU A 121 18.41 -0.77 5.79
C LEU A 121 17.59 0.25 6.59
N GLY A 122 18.14 0.83 7.64
CA GLY A 122 17.36 1.73 8.50
C GLY A 122 18.13 2.35 9.64
N ASN A 123 17.41 2.95 10.57
CA ASN A 123 17.92 3.46 11.84
C ASN A 123 16.91 3.16 12.95
N GLU A 124 17.12 3.72 14.14
CA GLU A 124 16.24 3.49 15.30
C GLU A 124 14.80 4.00 15.12
N GLN A 125 14.56 4.95 14.20
CA GLN A 125 13.24 5.55 13.98
C GLN A 125 12.42 4.84 12.90
N TRP A 126 13.10 4.29 11.89
CA TRP A 126 12.47 3.64 10.75
C TRP A 126 13.43 2.65 10.08
N GLU A 127 12.88 1.59 9.50
CA GLU A 127 13.64 0.61 8.73
C GLU A 127 12.90 0.21 7.45
N PHE A 128 13.64 0.09 6.35
CA PHE A 128 13.18 -0.59 5.15
C PHE A 128 13.58 -2.05 5.24
N THR A 129 12.60 -2.93 5.41
CA THR A 129 12.81 -4.37 5.57
C THR A 129 12.45 -5.10 4.29
N LEU A 130 13.31 -6.00 3.82
CA LEU A 130 13.00 -6.88 2.69
C LEU A 130 11.69 -7.63 2.95
N GLY A 131 10.85 -7.72 1.92
CA GLY A 131 9.51 -8.32 2.00
C GLY A 131 8.42 -7.35 2.47
N MET A 132 8.75 -6.14 2.93
CA MET A 132 7.74 -5.15 3.33
C MET A 132 6.89 -4.72 2.13
N PRO A 133 5.57 -4.49 2.30
CA PRO A 133 4.72 -3.96 1.24
C PRO A 133 5.10 -2.53 0.86
N LEU A 134 4.93 -2.17 -0.42
CA LEU A 134 5.12 -0.81 -0.94
C LEU A 134 4.42 0.25 -0.08
N ALA A 135 3.16 0.01 0.29
CA ALA A 135 2.37 0.97 1.05
C ALA A 135 3.02 1.35 2.39
N GLN A 136 3.72 0.42 3.04
CA GLN A 136 4.45 0.69 4.29
C GLN A 136 5.70 1.51 4.04
N ALA A 137 6.46 1.20 2.99
CA ALA A 137 7.62 1.99 2.62
C ALA A 137 7.21 3.44 2.28
N VAL A 138 6.13 3.62 1.51
CA VAL A 138 5.57 4.94 1.23
C VAL A 138 5.11 5.64 2.51
N ALA A 139 4.48 4.94 3.45
CA ALA A 139 4.08 5.50 4.74
C ALA A 139 5.28 5.98 5.58
N ILE A 140 6.39 5.23 5.59
CA ILE A 140 7.65 5.67 6.21
C ILE A 140 8.15 6.96 5.55
N LEU A 141 8.23 6.98 4.23
CA LEU A 141 8.69 8.15 3.47
C LEU A 141 7.81 9.38 3.72
N GLN A 142 6.49 9.20 3.78
CA GLN A 142 5.53 10.26 4.10
C GLN A 142 5.70 10.78 5.53
N LYS A 143 5.86 9.89 6.52
CA LYS A 143 6.08 10.24 7.93
C LYS A 143 7.39 11.02 8.12
N HIS A 144 8.41 10.68 7.34
CA HIS A 144 9.75 11.27 7.42
C HIS A 144 10.08 12.24 6.27
N CYS A 145 9.07 12.84 5.64
CA CYS A 145 9.20 13.72 4.48
C CYS A 145 10.04 15.00 4.69
N ARG A 146 10.34 15.35 5.95
CA ARG A 146 11.23 16.45 6.29
C ARG A 146 12.72 16.09 6.16
N ILE A 147 13.03 14.81 6.34
CA ILE A 147 14.40 14.27 6.32
C ILE A 147 14.66 13.68 4.95
N ILE A 148 13.79 12.79 4.48
CA ILE A 148 13.90 12.14 3.17
C ILE A 148 13.13 12.99 2.16
N LYS A 149 13.84 13.65 1.24
CA LYS A 149 13.27 14.54 0.22
C LYS A 149 13.57 14.02 -1.19
N ASN A 150 12.85 14.55 -2.19
CA ASN A 150 13.01 14.22 -3.61
C ASN A 150 12.94 12.71 -3.91
N VAL A 151 11.86 12.09 -3.42
CA VAL A 151 11.52 10.70 -3.77
C VAL A 151 10.85 10.68 -5.14
N GLN A 152 11.34 9.82 -6.02
CA GLN A 152 10.72 9.53 -7.32
C GLN A 152 10.14 8.12 -7.32
N VAL A 153 9.01 7.94 -7.99
CA VAL A 153 8.40 6.63 -8.23
C VAL A 153 8.61 6.29 -9.71
N LEU A 154 9.30 5.21 -10.01
CA LEU A 154 9.57 4.75 -11.36
C LEU A 154 8.82 3.45 -11.61
N TYR A 155 8.03 3.40 -12.69
CA TYR A 155 7.29 2.22 -13.12
C TYR A 155 7.12 2.22 -14.65
N SER A 156 6.86 1.04 -15.21
CA SER A 156 6.49 0.92 -16.62
C SER A 156 4.97 1.09 -16.78
N GLU A 157 4.55 2.11 -17.52
CA GLU A 157 3.12 2.37 -17.76
C GLU A 157 2.51 1.35 -18.73
N GLN A 158 3.23 0.97 -19.79
CA GLN A 158 2.72 0.02 -20.80
C GLN A 158 2.78 -1.43 -20.33
N SER A 159 3.76 -1.77 -19.51
CA SER A 159 4.00 -3.14 -19.04
C SER A 159 4.39 -3.15 -17.56
N PRO A 160 3.45 -2.87 -16.63
CA PRO A 160 3.76 -2.73 -15.20
C PRO A 160 4.28 -4.02 -14.52
N LEU A 161 4.11 -5.19 -15.16
CA LEU A 161 4.56 -6.49 -14.63
C LEU A 161 5.94 -6.92 -15.15
N SER A 162 6.51 -6.23 -16.14
CA SER A 162 7.80 -6.62 -16.75
C SER A 162 9.01 -6.04 -16.01
N HIS A 163 8.80 -4.97 -15.24
CA HIS A 163 9.85 -4.28 -14.49
C HIS A 163 9.39 -4.09 -13.04
N ASP A 164 10.36 -4.14 -12.13
CA ASP A 164 10.11 -3.82 -10.72
C ASP A 164 9.65 -2.36 -10.57
N LEU A 165 8.84 -2.13 -9.55
CA LEU A 165 8.47 -0.78 -9.13
C LEU A 165 9.58 -0.20 -8.26
N ILE A 166 10.08 0.99 -8.58
CA ILE A 166 11.24 1.56 -7.89
C ILE A 166 10.85 2.83 -7.15
N LEU A 167 11.16 2.90 -5.85
CA LEU A 167 11.21 4.16 -5.10
C LEU A 167 12.67 4.63 -5.08
N ASN A 168 12.93 5.76 -5.73
CA ASN A 168 14.28 6.33 -5.88
C ASN A 168 14.43 7.56 -4.97
N LEU A 169 15.22 7.42 -3.91
CA LEU A 169 15.57 8.46 -2.95
C LEU A 169 16.79 9.21 -3.50
N THR A 170 16.55 10.15 -4.40
CA THR A 170 17.60 10.78 -5.22
C THR A 170 18.66 11.54 -4.42
N GLN A 171 18.26 12.11 -3.27
CA GLN A 171 19.16 12.85 -2.38
C GLN A 171 20.02 11.94 -1.51
N ASP A 172 19.56 10.73 -1.25
CA ASP A 172 20.22 9.80 -0.33
C ASP A 172 21.02 8.71 -1.07
N GLY A 173 20.88 8.61 -2.39
CA GLY A 173 21.60 7.61 -3.19
C GLY A 173 21.03 6.19 -3.06
N ILE A 174 19.76 6.05 -2.71
CA ILE A 174 19.11 4.77 -2.41
C ILE A 174 17.96 4.51 -3.38
N LYS A 175 17.85 3.28 -3.86
CA LYS A 175 16.68 2.76 -4.59
C LYS A 175 16.11 1.55 -3.85
N LEU A 176 14.80 1.53 -3.74
CA LEU A 176 14.03 0.42 -3.20
C LEU A 176 13.30 -0.23 -4.36
N LEU A 177 13.66 -1.47 -4.70
CA LEU A 177 13.09 -2.23 -5.81
C LEU A 177 12.01 -3.16 -5.27
N PHE A 178 10.77 -2.95 -5.68
CA PHE A 178 9.61 -3.75 -5.31
C PHE A 178 9.24 -4.70 -6.44
N ASP A 179 9.01 -5.96 -6.09
CA ASP A 179 8.56 -6.98 -7.03
C ASP A 179 7.25 -6.55 -7.72
N ALA A 180 7.20 -6.69 -9.04
CA ALA A 180 6.07 -6.19 -9.84
C ALA A 180 4.74 -6.90 -9.54
N PHE A 181 4.80 -8.16 -9.10
CA PHE A 181 3.63 -8.98 -8.80
C PHE A 181 3.15 -8.73 -7.36
N ASN A 182 4.00 -9.07 -6.39
CA ASN A 182 3.63 -9.04 -4.98
C ASN A 182 3.75 -7.64 -4.34
N GLN A 183 4.39 -6.69 -5.02
CA GLN A 183 4.61 -5.31 -4.55
C GLN A 183 5.32 -5.25 -3.19
N ARG A 184 6.24 -6.19 -2.98
CA ARG A 184 7.08 -6.32 -1.79
C ARG A 184 8.51 -5.94 -2.10
N LEU A 185 9.18 -5.34 -1.13
CA LEU A 185 10.57 -4.92 -1.25
C LEU A 185 11.47 -6.14 -1.51
N LYS A 186 12.08 -6.19 -2.70
CA LYS A 186 12.90 -7.30 -3.18
C LYS A 186 14.38 -7.01 -2.98
N VAL A 187 14.81 -5.80 -3.33
CA VAL A 187 16.21 -5.36 -3.26
C VAL A 187 16.29 -3.92 -2.77
N ILE A 188 17.28 -3.64 -1.94
CA ILE A 188 17.69 -2.28 -1.58
C ILE A 188 19.04 -2.03 -2.24
N GLU A 189 19.07 -1.10 -3.19
CA GLU A 189 20.29 -0.68 -3.89
C GLU A 189 20.75 0.66 -3.32
N VAL A 190 22.00 0.74 -2.87
CA VAL A 190 22.70 2.01 -2.62
C VAL A 190 23.59 2.27 -3.82
N TYR A 191 23.17 3.19 -4.69
CA TYR A 191 23.85 3.46 -5.96
C TYR A 191 24.84 4.62 -5.86
N ASP A 192 24.80 5.40 -4.77
CA ASP A 192 25.69 6.52 -4.52
C ASP A 192 26.02 6.60 -3.02
N LEU A 193 27.13 5.96 -2.63
CA LEU A 193 27.57 5.89 -1.24
C LEU A 193 28.03 7.25 -0.69
N THR A 194 28.30 8.24 -1.54
CA THR A 194 28.74 9.57 -1.11
C THR A 194 27.65 10.38 -0.42
N LYS A 195 26.38 9.96 -0.57
CA LYS A 195 25.18 10.66 -0.07
C LYS A 195 24.60 10.10 1.23
N VAL A 196 25.15 8.99 1.72
CA VAL A 196 24.65 8.29 2.91
C VAL A 196 25.80 7.85 3.80
N LYS A 197 25.60 7.78 5.12
CA LYS A 197 26.51 7.14 6.06
C LYS A 197 25.98 5.75 6.37
N LEU A 198 26.84 4.74 6.31
CA LEU A 198 26.46 3.34 6.53
C LEU A 198 27.28 2.71 7.64
N LYS A 199 26.59 1.97 8.49
CA LYS A 199 27.16 1.18 9.58
C LYS A 199 26.82 -0.30 9.42
N TYR A 200 27.68 -1.14 9.94
CA TYR A 200 27.45 -2.56 10.13
C TYR A 200 27.91 -2.96 11.53
N CYS A 201 27.04 -3.61 12.29
CA CYS A 201 27.23 -3.91 13.71
C CYS A 201 27.60 -2.65 14.53
N GLY A 202 27.01 -1.50 14.19
CA GLY A 202 27.27 -0.22 14.84
C GLY A 202 28.59 0.48 14.46
N VAL A 203 29.42 -0.14 13.60
CA VAL A 203 30.69 0.43 13.12
C VAL A 203 30.51 1.02 11.73
N HIS A 204 30.94 2.27 11.52
CA HIS A 204 30.90 2.90 10.20
C HIS A 204 31.91 2.27 9.24
N PHE A 205 31.42 1.82 8.08
CA PHE A 205 32.27 1.40 6.96
C PHE A 205 32.20 2.38 5.77
N ASN A 206 31.22 3.29 5.79
CA ASN A 206 31.07 4.34 4.78
C ASN A 206 30.63 5.65 5.47
N SER A 207 31.42 6.70 5.35
CA SER A 207 31.09 8.05 5.80
C SER A 207 31.97 9.09 5.08
N GLN A 208 31.73 10.39 5.32
CA GLN A 208 32.59 11.45 4.79
C GLN A 208 34.07 11.33 5.22
N ALA A 209 34.34 10.63 6.34
CA ALA A 209 35.70 10.42 6.85
C ALA A 209 36.25 9.01 6.54
N ILE A 210 35.38 8.06 6.20
CA ILE A 210 35.73 6.64 6.00
C ILE A 210 35.26 6.24 4.60
N PRO A 211 36.16 6.19 3.61
CA PRO A 211 35.80 5.73 2.27
C PRO A 211 35.51 4.22 2.28
N PRO A 212 34.53 3.74 1.49
CA PRO A 212 34.20 2.33 1.41
C PRO A 212 35.17 1.62 0.46
N THR A 213 36.43 1.45 0.88
CA THR A 213 37.44 0.69 0.11
C THR A 213 37.27 -0.81 0.31
N ILE A 214 37.85 -1.62 -0.58
CA ILE A 214 37.85 -3.08 -0.46
C ILE A 214 38.39 -3.55 0.91
N GLU A 215 39.46 -2.93 1.42
CA GLU A 215 40.04 -3.27 2.72
C GLU A 215 39.07 -2.97 3.87
N GLN A 216 38.37 -1.83 3.78
CA GLN A 216 37.35 -1.47 4.76
C GLN A 216 36.17 -2.46 4.74
N ILE A 217 35.78 -2.93 3.56
CA ILE A 217 34.74 -3.95 3.41
C ILE A 217 35.20 -5.28 4.00
N ASP A 218 36.41 -5.75 3.68
CA ASP A 218 36.97 -6.99 4.23
C ASP A 218 37.12 -6.93 5.74
N GLN A 219 37.54 -5.78 6.29
CA GLN A 219 37.61 -5.56 7.74
C GLN A 219 36.23 -5.61 8.41
N SER A 220 35.19 -5.10 7.74
CA SER A 220 33.85 -4.97 8.32
C SER A 220 33.01 -6.24 8.18
N PHE A 221 33.10 -6.93 7.05
CA PHE A 221 32.23 -8.08 6.70
C PHE A 221 32.98 -9.42 6.72
N GLY A 222 34.31 -9.40 6.81
CA GLY A 222 35.16 -10.59 6.84
C GLY A 222 35.43 -11.18 5.46
N ALA A 223 36.07 -12.36 5.45
CA ALA A 223 36.44 -13.04 4.21
C ALA A 223 35.21 -13.58 3.46
N THR A 224 35.27 -13.52 2.13
CA THR A 224 34.24 -14.09 1.25
C THR A 224 34.86 -14.77 0.02
N HIS A 225 34.01 -15.32 -0.86
CA HIS A 225 34.43 -15.91 -2.13
C HIS A 225 35.10 -14.86 -3.04
N PRO A 226 36.00 -15.28 -3.96
CA PRO A 226 36.62 -14.36 -4.91
C PRO A 226 35.58 -13.52 -5.66
N GLY A 227 35.87 -12.24 -5.86
CA GLY A 227 34.98 -11.34 -6.59
C GLY A 227 34.75 -11.84 -8.01
N VAL A 228 33.59 -11.58 -8.60
CA VAL A 228 33.24 -12.02 -9.95
C VAL A 228 33.20 -10.80 -10.87
N TYR A 229 33.94 -10.84 -11.98
CA TYR A 229 33.93 -9.76 -12.96
C TYR A 229 32.74 -9.88 -13.90
N ASN A 230 31.95 -8.81 -14.01
CA ASN A 230 30.89 -8.69 -14.99
C ASN A 230 31.35 -7.79 -16.14
N SER A 231 31.64 -8.41 -17.29
CA SER A 231 32.09 -7.71 -18.50
C SER A 231 31.02 -6.81 -19.12
N ALA A 232 29.72 -7.07 -18.92
CA ALA A 232 28.65 -6.23 -19.45
C ALA A 232 28.59 -4.88 -18.71
N GLU A 233 28.83 -4.89 -17.40
CA GLU A 233 28.79 -3.69 -16.56
C GLU A 233 30.17 -3.05 -16.37
N GLN A 234 31.24 -3.77 -16.71
CA GLN A 234 32.62 -3.41 -16.39
C GLN A 234 32.82 -3.20 -14.88
N LEU A 235 32.16 -4.04 -14.06
CA LEU A 235 32.19 -3.98 -12.60
C LEU A 235 32.65 -5.32 -12.00
N PHE A 236 33.43 -5.24 -10.94
CA PHE A 236 33.77 -6.38 -10.09
C PHE A 236 32.75 -6.49 -8.96
N HIS A 237 32.14 -7.65 -8.81
CA HIS A 237 31.13 -7.92 -7.79
C HIS A 237 31.70 -8.81 -6.69
N LEU A 238 31.78 -8.29 -5.47
CA LEU A 238 32.11 -9.04 -4.27
C LEU A 238 30.80 -9.43 -3.57
N ASN A 239 30.52 -10.72 -3.48
CA ASN A 239 29.25 -11.22 -2.97
C ASN A 239 29.42 -11.79 -1.56
N PHE A 240 28.51 -11.39 -0.69
CA PHE A 240 28.27 -11.99 0.61
C PHE A 240 26.85 -12.57 0.62
N ARG A 241 26.51 -13.34 1.65
CA ARG A 241 25.13 -13.78 1.83
C ARG A 241 24.24 -12.56 2.12
N GLY A 242 23.30 -12.29 1.21
CA GLY A 242 22.35 -11.17 1.31
C GLY A 242 22.91 -9.76 1.10
N LEU A 243 24.16 -9.66 0.62
CA LEU A 243 24.83 -8.39 0.38
C LEU A 243 25.78 -8.53 -0.82
N SER A 244 25.87 -7.51 -1.66
CA SER A 244 26.84 -7.49 -2.77
C SER A 244 27.41 -6.09 -2.93
N PHE A 245 28.69 -6.00 -3.22
CA PHE A 245 29.41 -4.76 -3.48
C PHE A 245 29.98 -4.78 -4.88
N SER A 246 29.70 -3.73 -5.65
CA SER A 246 30.25 -3.54 -6.99
C SER A 246 31.33 -2.48 -6.98
N PHE A 247 32.51 -2.81 -7.50
CA PHE A 247 33.66 -1.92 -7.62
C PHE A 247 33.88 -1.56 -9.08
N GLN A 248 34.22 -0.30 -9.34
CA GLN A 248 34.65 0.17 -10.65
C GLN A 248 36.18 0.26 -10.67
N LEU A 249 36.78 -0.19 -11.77
CA LEU A 249 38.20 0.02 -12.05
C LEU A 249 38.35 1.33 -12.84
N ASP A 250 39.16 2.25 -12.34
CA ASP A 250 39.33 3.58 -12.96
C ASP A 250 40.43 3.64 -14.03
N SER A 251 41.13 2.53 -14.29
CA SER A 251 42.29 2.50 -15.19
C SER A 251 42.20 1.37 -16.21
N TRP A 252 41.98 1.73 -17.48
CA TRP A 252 42.15 0.88 -18.67
C TRP A 252 43.55 0.23 -18.81
N ILE A 253 44.51 0.62 -17.96
CA ILE A 253 45.87 0.06 -17.87
C ILE A 253 45.88 -1.22 -17.00
N GLU A 254 44.86 -1.42 -16.17
CA GLU A 254 44.69 -2.57 -15.26
C GLU A 254 43.46 -3.43 -15.61
N ALA A 255 42.88 -3.27 -16.80
CA ALA A 255 42.05 -4.33 -17.35
C ALA A 255 43.02 -5.49 -17.66
N PRO A 256 42.99 -6.62 -16.92
CA PRO A 256 43.81 -7.76 -17.29
C PRO A 256 43.40 -8.12 -18.72
N LYS A 257 44.35 -8.56 -19.54
CA LYS A 257 44.03 -9.30 -20.76
C LYS A 257 43.17 -10.50 -20.35
N TYR A 258 41.86 -10.31 -20.34
CA TYR A 258 40.91 -11.22 -19.74
C TYR A 258 40.64 -12.31 -20.77
N GLU A 259 41.52 -13.30 -20.82
CA GLU A 259 41.31 -14.47 -21.65
C GLU A 259 40.20 -15.34 -21.03
N PRO A 260 39.17 -15.75 -21.80
CA PRO A 260 38.03 -16.53 -21.30
C PRO A 260 38.40 -17.98 -20.91
N ASN A 261 39.68 -18.35 -20.92
CA ASN A 261 40.16 -19.70 -20.68
C ASN A 261 40.66 -19.99 -19.25
N PHE A 262 40.59 -19.03 -18.31
CA PHE A 262 40.77 -19.34 -16.89
C PHE A 262 39.50 -19.92 -16.28
N ALA A 263 39.11 -21.08 -16.80
CA ALA A 263 38.29 -22.03 -16.08
C ALA A 263 39.16 -22.62 -14.95
N HIS A 264 38.66 -22.55 -13.71
CA HIS A 264 39.17 -23.29 -12.55
C HIS A 264 40.55 -22.85 -12.01
N GLY A 265 40.58 -21.81 -11.17
CA GLY A 265 41.75 -21.53 -10.33
C GLY A 265 41.50 -20.38 -9.36
N LEU A 266 41.88 -20.58 -8.09
CA LEU A 266 41.80 -19.61 -6.98
C LEU A 266 42.61 -18.31 -7.18
N ALA A 267 43.15 -18.07 -8.38
CA ALA A 267 44.19 -17.08 -8.66
C ALA A 267 43.77 -15.93 -9.61
N SER A 268 42.51 -15.88 -10.05
CA SER A 268 42.00 -14.73 -10.81
C SER A 268 40.91 -14.04 -9.99
N LEU A 269 40.94 -12.70 -9.93
CA LEU A 269 39.99 -11.78 -9.27
C LEU A 269 40.45 -11.22 -7.91
N GLN A 270 41.69 -10.73 -7.84
CA GLN A 270 42.03 -9.72 -6.82
C GLN A 270 41.55 -8.36 -7.30
N ILE A 271 40.61 -7.77 -6.56
CA ILE A 271 40.22 -6.37 -6.75
C ILE A 271 41.43 -5.50 -6.32
N PRO A 272 41.86 -4.51 -7.12
CA PRO A 272 43.00 -3.68 -6.75
C PRO A 272 42.82 -3.01 -5.39
N HIS A 273 43.92 -2.92 -4.64
CA HIS A 273 43.94 -2.24 -3.36
C HIS A 273 43.52 -0.77 -3.52
N GLY A 274 42.69 -0.27 -2.61
CA GLY A 274 42.13 1.07 -2.66
C GLY A 274 40.95 1.26 -3.62
N ALA A 275 40.48 0.21 -4.32
CA ALA A 275 39.24 0.29 -5.10
C ALA A 275 38.06 0.61 -4.18
N THR A 276 37.24 1.58 -4.57
CA THR A 276 36.07 2.01 -3.79
C THR A 276 34.77 1.40 -4.31
N VAL A 277 33.86 1.10 -3.39
CA VAL A 277 32.52 0.61 -3.73
C VAL A 277 31.76 1.67 -4.51
N LYS A 278 31.27 1.28 -5.69
CA LYS A 278 30.37 2.09 -6.53
C LYS A 278 28.90 1.81 -6.21
N ARG A 279 28.54 0.55 -5.97
CA ARG A 279 27.17 0.15 -5.64
C ARG A 279 27.15 -0.92 -4.55
N MET A 280 26.10 -0.90 -3.75
CA MET A 280 25.83 -1.92 -2.76
C MET A 280 24.39 -2.41 -2.92
N TYR A 281 24.17 -3.71 -2.78
CA TYR A 281 22.83 -4.31 -2.83
C TYR A 281 22.58 -5.13 -1.58
N ILE A 282 21.40 -4.97 -0.98
CA ILE A 282 20.87 -5.82 0.10
C ILE A 282 19.70 -6.60 -0.47
N TYR A 283 19.74 -7.91 -0.35
CA TYR A 283 18.73 -8.82 -0.90
C TYR A 283 18.66 -10.10 -0.05
N SER A 284 17.67 -10.96 -0.30
CA SER A 284 17.52 -12.24 0.39
C SER A 284 18.19 -13.37 -0.41
N GLY A 285 18.95 -14.23 0.24
CA GLY A 285 19.58 -15.39 -0.39
C GLY A 285 21.00 -15.13 -0.91
N ASN A 286 21.44 -15.96 -1.87
CA ASN A 286 22.86 -16.07 -2.24
C ASN A 286 23.26 -15.30 -3.50
N SER A 287 22.30 -14.88 -4.33
CA SER A 287 22.56 -14.25 -5.64
C SER A 287 21.57 -13.12 -5.91
N LEU A 288 22.06 -11.99 -6.41
CA LEU A 288 21.24 -10.86 -6.83
C LEU A 288 20.36 -11.20 -8.05
N GLN A 289 20.81 -12.08 -8.95
CA GLN A 289 20.07 -12.41 -10.17
C GLN A 289 18.86 -13.30 -9.89
N ASP A 290 19.00 -14.22 -8.92
CA ASP A 290 17.97 -15.19 -8.57
C ASP A 290 17.09 -14.73 -7.40
N THR A 291 17.32 -13.53 -6.88
CA THR A 291 16.60 -13.01 -5.72
C THR A 291 15.12 -12.79 -6.04
N LYS A 292 14.28 -13.21 -5.10
CA LYS A 292 12.82 -13.01 -5.13
C LYS A 292 12.40 -12.24 -3.90
N ALA A 293 11.29 -11.52 -4.00
CA ALA A 293 10.77 -10.82 -2.83
C ALA A 293 10.45 -11.83 -1.72
N PRO A 294 11.01 -11.66 -0.51
CA PRO A 294 10.75 -12.59 0.57
C PRO A 294 9.30 -12.46 1.07
N VAL A 295 8.88 -13.43 1.87
CA VAL A 295 7.59 -13.36 2.55
C VAL A 295 7.51 -12.12 3.44
N MET A 296 6.31 -11.57 3.60
CA MET A 296 6.12 -10.38 4.42
C MET A 296 6.54 -10.67 5.88
N PRO A 297 7.49 -9.90 6.45
CA PRO A 297 7.93 -10.10 7.83
C PRO A 297 6.78 -9.96 8.82
N LEU A 298 6.86 -10.66 9.95
CA LEU A 298 5.84 -10.59 11.01
C LEU A 298 5.69 -9.17 11.58
N SER A 299 6.78 -8.40 11.64
CA SER A 299 6.78 -7.00 12.06
C SER A 299 5.92 -6.11 11.14
N CYS A 300 5.78 -6.48 9.87
CA CYS A 300 4.96 -5.74 8.91
C CYS A 300 3.45 -5.99 9.09
N PHE A 301 3.00 -6.98 9.86
CA PHE A 301 1.55 -7.19 10.00
C PHE A 301 0.89 -6.05 10.80
N LEU A 302 1.55 -5.52 11.83
CA LEU A 302 1.06 -4.42 12.67
C LEU A 302 -0.39 -4.63 13.17
N GLY A 303 -0.74 -5.89 13.48
CA GLY A 303 -2.10 -6.29 13.90
C GLY A 303 -3.14 -6.39 12.78
N ASN A 304 -2.76 -6.12 11.52
CA ASN A 304 -3.65 -6.23 10.37
C ASN A 304 -3.73 -7.68 9.84
N VAL A 305 -4.80 -7.91 9.10
CA VAL A 305 -5.02 -9.13 8.32
C VAL A 305 -4.81 -8.81 6.84
N TYR A 306 -4.11 -9.68 6.12
CA TYR A 306 -3.82 -9.55 4.69
C TYR A 306 -4.49 -10.67 3.90
N ALA A 307 -4.84 -10.41 2.65
CA ALA A 307 -5.32 -11.45 1.73
C ALA A 307 -4.13 -12.06 0.97
N GLU A 308 -4.00 -13.38 1.03
CA GLU A 308 -3.08 -14.13 0.15
C GLU A 308 -3.74 -14.41 -1.20
N SER A 309 -5.02 -14.77 -1.19
CA SER A 309 -5.82 -14.98 -2.41
C SER A 309 -7.30 -14.78 -2.15
N VAL A 310 -8.05 -14.41 -3.20
CA VAL A 310 -9.50 -14.21 -3.16
C VAL A 310 -10.17 -14.99 -4.30
N ASP A 311 -10.83 -16.09 -3.98
CA ASP A 311 -11.60 -16.86 -4.95
C ASP A 311 -13.02 -16.31 -5.03
N VAL A 312 -13.44 -15.89 -6.23
CA VAL A 312 -14.81 -15.46 -6.47
C VAL A 312 -15.69 -16.69 -6.64
N LEU A 313 -16.57 -16.89 -5.68
CA LEU A 313 -17.51 -18.00 -5.67
C LEU A 313 -18.65 -17.68 -6.65
N ARG A 314 -19.01 -18.66 -7.47
CA ARG A 314 -20.10 -18.55 -8.44
C ARG A 314 -21.11 -19.68 -8.28
N ASP A 315 -22.35 -19.37 -8.57
CA ASP A 315 -23.44 -20.31 -8.78
C ASP A 315 -23.94 -20.25 -10.23
N GLY A 316 -24.93 -21.06 -10.58
CA GLY A 316 -25.52 -21.08 -11.93
C GLY A 316 -26.16 -19.75 -12.36
N THR A 317 -26.32 -18.79 -11.46
CA THR A 317 -26.94 -17.48 -11.73
C THR A 317 -25.94 -16.33 -11.74
N GLY A 318 -24.72 -16.50 -11.23
CA GLY A 318 -23.70 -15.44 -11.19
C GLY A 318 -22.71 -15.58 -10.02
N PRO A 319 -21.98 -14.50 -9.68
CA PRO A 319 -21.18 -14.48 -8.46
C PRO A 319 -22.09 -14.54 -7.22
N SER A 320 -21.71 -15.36 -6.24
CA SER A 320 -22.46 -15.59 -4.99
C SER A 320 -21.74 -15.05 -3.75
N GLY A 321 -20.42 -14.90 -3.81
CA GLY A 321 -19.61 -14.40 -2.70
C GLY A 321 -18.11 -14.46 -2.98
N LEU A 322 -17.34 -14.23 -1.92
CA LEU A 322 -15.88 -14.29 -1.91
C LEU A 322 -15.43 -15.35 -0.91
N ARG A 323 -14.39 -16.08 -1.25
CA ARG A 323 -13.60 -16.91 -0.34
C ARG A 323 -12.20 -16.33 -0.25
N LEU A 324 -11.80 -15.91 0.94
CA LEU A 324 -10.53 -15.24 1.19
C LEU A 324 -9.62 -16.18 1.99
N ARG A 325 -8.42 -16.39 1.48
CA ARG A 325 -7.31 -16.99 2.23
C ARG A 325 -6.55 -15.86 2.90
N LEU A 326 -6.64 -15.79 4.21
CA LEU A 326 -6.19 -14.68 5.03
C LEU A 326 -4.91 -15.02 5.80
N LEU A 327 -4.03 -14.04 5.92
CA LEU A 327 -2.79 -14.07 6.67
C LEU A 327 -2.89 -13.12 7.85
N ALA A 328 -2.58 -13.60 9.05
CA ALA A 328 -2.44 -12.74 10.23
C ALA A 328 -1.23 -13.17 11.07
N ALA A 329 -0.62 -12.21 11.77
CA ALA A 329 0.31 -12.54 12.84
C ALA A 329 -0.49 -13.12 14.01
N GLY A 330 -0.32 -14.41 14.32
CA GLY A 330 -1.01 -15.04 15.42
C GLY A 330 -0.39 -14.62 16.75
N CYS A 331 -1.20 -14.05 17.64
CA CYS A 331 -0.86 -13.97 19.06
C CYS A 331 -1.35 -15.25 19.74
N GLY A 332 -0.44 -16.13 20.15
CA GLY A 332 -0.79 -17.17 21.13
C GLY A 332 -1.15 -16.51 22.47
N PRO A 333 -1.96 -17.15 23.33
CA PRO A 333 -2.14 -16.69 24.70
C PRO A 333 -0.79 -16.81 25.44
N GLY A 334 -0.09 -15.69 25.60
CA GLY A 334 1.18 -15.60 26.33
C GLY A 334 2.39 -15.40 25.43
N VAL A 335 2.98 -14.20 25.54
CA VAL A 335 4.29 -13.77 24.99
C VAL A 335 4.33 -13.53 23.47
N LEU A 336 4.60 -12.27 23.08
CA LEU A 336 4.89 -11.80 21.71
C LEU A 336 6.02 -12.58 21.00
N ALA A 337 6.81 -13.35 21.74
CA ALA A 337 8.00 -14.05 21.25
C ALA A 337 7.69 -15.30 20.41
N ASP A 338 6.48 -15.87 20.50
CA ASP A 338 6.08 -17.05 19.70
C ASP A 338 5.02 -16.69 18.63
N ALA A 339 5.01 -15.42 18.21
CA ALA A 339 4.15 -14.96 17.13
C ALA A 339 4.49 -15.72 15.84
N LYS A 340 3.54 -16.50 15.33
CA LYS A 340 3.68 -17.23 14.06
C LYS A 340 2.64 -16.73 13.09
N MET A 341 3.01 -16.67 11.81
CA MET A 341 2.05 -16.38 10.75
C MET A 341 0.99 -17.48 10.74
N ARG A 342 -0.28 -17.09 10.80
CA ARG A 342 -1.43 -18.00 10.69
C ARG A 342 -2.11 -17.76 9.35
N VAL A 343 -2.46 -18.86 8.70
CA VAL A 343 -3.24 -18.86 7.47
C VAL A 343 -4.59 -19.48 7.77
N PHE A 344 -5.66 -18.83 7.37
CA PHE A 344 -7.02 -19.33 7.57
C PHE A 344 -7.95 -18.87 6.45
N GLU A 345 -9.04 -19.59 6.24
CA GLU A 345 -9.99 -19.31 5.18
C GLU A 345 -11.30 -18.76 5.76
N ARG A 346 -11.84 -17.73 5.10
CA ARG A 346 -13.12 -17.09 5.45
C ARG A 346 -13.91 -16.83 4.18
N SER A 347 -15.23 -16.97 4.27
CA SER A 347 -16.12 -16.70 3.14
C SER A 347 -17.14 -15.65 3.52
N VAL A 348 -17.44 -14.75 2.58
CA VAL A 348 -18.44 -13.68 2.71
C VAL A 348 -19.33 -13.70 1.49
N TYR A 349 -20.64 -13.65 1.69
CA TYR A 349 -21.64 -13.82 0.63
C TYR A 349 -22.50 -12.57 0.44
N PHE A 350 -23.16 -12.47 -0.72
CA PHE A 350 -24.22 -11.48 -0.90
C PHE A 350 -25.37 -11.73 0.07
N GLY A 351 -25.80 -10.68 0.76
CA GLY A 351 -26.85 -10.76 1.78
C GLY A 351 -26.36 -10.95 3.22
N ASP A 352 -25.07 -11.19 3.45
CA ASP A 352 -24.50 -11.25 4.80
C ASP A 352 -24.67 -9.90 5.52
N SER A 353 -24.90 -9.92 6.83
CA SER A 353 -25.01 -8.70 7.63
C SER A 353 -23.64 -8.07 7.89
N CYS A 354 -23.60 -6.81 8.32
CA CYS A 354 -22.35 -6.20 8.76
C CYS A 354 -21.68 -6.97 9.91
N GLN A 355 -22.46 -7.52 10.84
CA GLN A 355 -21.94 -8.30 11.96
C GLN A 355 -21.26 -9.57 11.48
N ASP A 356 -21.86 -10.26 10.50
CA ASP A 356 -21.27 -11.46 9.89
C ASP A 356 -19.93 -11.10 9.24
N VAL A 357 -19.90 -10.05 8.43
CA VAL A 357 -18.66 -9.59 7.77
C VAL A 357 -17.59 -9.21 8.79
N LEU A 358 -17.93 -8.47 9.84
CA LEU A 358 -16.98 -8.10 10.90
C LEU A 358 -16.45 -9.32 11.65
N SER A 359 -17.29 -10.32 11.90
CA SER A 359 -16.88 -11.56 12.56
C SER A 359 -15.94 -12.41 11.69
N MET A 360 -16.08 -12.33 10.37
CA MET A 360 -15.27 -13.10 9.42
C MET A 360 -13.96 -12.40 9.07
N LEU A 361 -13.97 -11.09 8.84
CA LEU A 361 -12.83 -10.33 8.29
C LEU A 361 -12.16 -9.38 9.30
N GLY A 362 -12.80 -9.12 10.45
CA GLY A 362 -12.37 -8.10 11.40
C GLY A 362 -12.87 -6.70 11.03
N SER A 363 -12.31 -5.68 11.69
CA SER A 363 -12.71 -4.28 11.46
C SER A 363 -12.20 -3.76 10.12
N PRO A 364 -13.00 -2.98 9.37
CA PRO A 364 -12.53 -2.29 8.18
C PRO A 364 -11.56 -1.16 8.54
N HIS A 365 -10.72 -0.78 7.58
CA HIS A 365 -9.79 0.34 7.76
C HIS A 365 -10.51 1.68 7.67
N LYS A 366 -11.56 1.75 6.85
CA LYS A 366 -12.39 2.94 6.67
C LYS A 366 -13.83 2.53 6.39
N VAL A 367 -14.75 3.33 6.91
CA VAL A 367 -16.17 3.29 6.54
C VAL A 367 -16.48 4.54 5.72
N PHE A 368 -17.08 4.36 4.55
CA PHE A 368 -17.42 5.46 3.65
C PHE A 368 -18.91 5.43 3.31
N TYR A 369 -19.62 6.52 3.58
CA TYR A 369 -21.04 6.67 3.28
C TYR A 369 -21.23 7.35 1.94
N LYS A 370 -22.01 6.72 1.06
CA LYS A 370 -22.26 7.21 -0.30
C LYS A 370 -23.21 8.41 -0.26
N SER A 371 -22.69 9.63 -0.32
CA SER A 371 -23.52 10.85 -0.27
C SER A 371 -24.42 11.04 -1.50
N GLU A 372 -23.99 10.58 -2.67
CA GLU A 372 -24.68 10.78 -3.94
C GLU A 372 -24.64 9.52 -4.80
N ASP A 373 -25.72 9.26 -5.54
CA ASP A 373 -25.79 8.20 -6.53
C ASP A 373 -26.03 8.76 -7.93
N LYS A 374 -24.95 9.27 -8.53
CA LYS A 374 -24.96 9.87 -9.87
C LYS A 374 -25.44 8.90 -10.96
N MET A 375 -25.38 7.59 -10.70
CA MET A 375 -25.82 6.55 -11.64
C MET A 375 -27.34 6.28 -11.57
N LYS A 376 -28.09 6.89 -10.63
CA LYS A 376 -29.56 6.73 -10.55
C LYS A 376 -30.30 7.16 -11.80
N ILE A 377 -29.72 8.05 -12.60
CA ILE A 377 -30.30 8.52 -13.87
C ILE A 377 -30.53 7.39 -14.88
N HIS A 378 -29.78 6.30 -14.79
CA HIS A 378 -29.90 5.13 -15.67
C HIS A 378 -30.94 4.12 -15.18
N SER A 379 -31.57 4.37 -14.03
CA SER A 379 -32.68 3.53 -13.58
C SER A 379 -33.92 3.76 -14.47
N PRO A 380 -34.72 2.72 -14.77
CA PRO A 380 -35.90 2.85 -15.65
C PRO A 380 -37.02 3.74 -15.07
N SER A 381 -36.86 4.31 -13.88
CA SER A 381 -37.82 5.23 -13.24
C SER A 381 -37.15 6.14 -12.20
N PRO A 382 -36.27 7.09 -12.60
CA PRO A 382 -35.49 7.88 -11.66
C PRO A 382 -36.37 8.78 -10.78
N HIS A 383 -37.52 9.21 -11.30
CA HIS A 383 -38.42 10.17 -10.63
C HIS A 383 -39.43 9.49 -9.68
N LYS A 384 -39.61 8.16 -9.80
CA LYS A 384 -40.54 7.40 -8.93
C LYS A 384 -39.87 6.84 -7.68
N GLN A 385 -38.53 6.89 -7.60
CA GLN A 385 -37.81 6.43 -6.42
C GLN A 385 -37.80 7.52 -5.35
N VAL A 386 -38.51 7.26 -4.24
CA VAL A 386 -38.40 8.07 -3.03
C VAL A 386 -36.93 8.13 -2.62
N PRO A 387 -36.36 9.31 -2.33
CA PRO A 387 -35.01 9.40 -1.80
C PRO A 387 -34.88 8.50 -0.57
N SER A 388 -33.94 7.55 -0.61
CA SER A 388 -33.64 6.70 0.55
C SER A 388 -33.31 7.60 1.74
N LYS A 389 -33.92 7.33 2.91
CA LYS A 389 -33.63 8.07 4.15
C LYS A 389 -32.17 7.92 4.59
N CYS A 390 -31.55 6.82 4.21
CA CYS A 390 -30.18 6.47 4.53
C CYS A 390 -29.41 6.16 3.24
N ASN A 391 -28.10 6.38 3.29
CA ASN A 391 -27.18 6.16 2.18
C ASN A 391 -26.42 4.84 2.35
N ASP A 392 -26.25 4.11 1.24
CA ASP A 392 -25.42 2.90 1.21
C ASP A 392 -24.01 3.24 1.70
N TYR A 393 -23.30 2.28 2.30
CA TYR A 393 -21.98 2.53 2.86
C TYR A 393 -21.02 1.38 2.58
N PHE A 394 -19.74 1.73 2.48
CA PHE A 394 -18.65 0.81 2.22
C PHE A 394 -17.89 0.51 3.48
N PHE A 395 -17.52 -0.75 3.65
CA PHE A 395 -16.37 -1.16 4.45
C PHE A 395 -15.17 -1.33 3.51
N ASN A 396 -14.14 -0.51 3.71
CA ASN A 396 -12.91 -0.57 2.93
C ASN A 396 -11.86 -1.39 3.68
N TYR A 397 -11.43 -2.50 3.09
CA TYR A 397 -10.36 -3.36 3.61
C TYR A 397 -9.11 -3.18 2.76
N PHE A 398 -8.34 -2.13 3.05
CA PHE A 398 -7.16 -1.75 2.27
C PHE A 398 -6.14 -2.90 2.16
N THR A 399 -5.85 -3.60 3.25
CA THR A 399 -4.90 -4.73 3.27
C THR A 399 -5.40 -5.99 2.58
N LEU A 400 -6.71 -6.12 2.34
CA LEU A 400 -7.30 -7.22 1.57
C LEU A 400 -7.46 -6.86 0.09
N GLY A 401 -7.38 -5.58 -0.26
CA GLY A 401 -7.69 -5.09 -1.59
C GLY A 401 -9.18 -5.20 -1.95
N VAL A 402 -10.07 -5.18 -0.94
CA VAL A 402 -11.51 -5.41 -1.11
C VAL A 402 -12.33 -4.29 -0.48
N ASP A 403 -13.33 -3.80 -1.21
CA ASP A 403 -14.43 -3.01 -0.65
C ASP A 403 -15.73 -3.81 -0.64
N ILE A 404 -16.51 -3.65 0.44
CA ILE A 404 -17.81 -4.30 0.61
C ILE A 404 -18.87 -3.22 0.78
N LEU A 405 -19.80 -3.14 -0.17
CA LEU A 405 -20.93 -2.22 -0.12
C LEU A 405 -22.09 -2.87 0.62
N PHE A 406 -22.62 -2.15 1.61
CA PHE A 406 -23.83 -2.51 2.32
C PHE A 406 -24.99 -1.63 1.88
N ASP A 407 -26.15 -2.27 1.77
CA ASP A 407 -27.42 -1.59 1.57
C ASP A 407 -27.82 -0.84 2.84
N ALA A 408 -28.20 0.44 2.69
CA ALA A 408 -28.49 1.32 3.82
C ALA A 408 -29.73 0.90 4.63
N ASN A 409 -30.67 0.21 3.98
CA ASN A 409 -31.95 -0.15 4.57
C ASN A 409 -31.86 -1.50 5.27
N THR A 410 -31.17 -2.45 4.67
CA THR A 410 -31.08 -3.83 5.17
C THR A 410 -29.78 -4.14 5.91
N HIS A 411 -28.77 -3.26 5.81
CA HIS A 411 -27.42 -3.48 6.35
C HIS A 411 -26.78 -4.79 5.88
N LYS A 412 -27.12 -5.20 4.66
CA LYS A 412 -26.66 -6.44 4.02
C LYS A 412 -25.74 -6.17 2.84
N VAL A 413 -24.81 -7.09 2.62
CA VAL A 413 -23.85 -7.01 1.51
C VAL A 413 -24.58 -6.99 0.17
N LYS A 414 -24.26 -5.97 -0.63
CA LYS A 414 -24.87 -5.66 -1.93
C LYS A 414 -23.88 -5.80 -3.09
N LYS A 415 -22.63 -5.38 -2.88
CA LYS A 415 -21.55 -5.40 -3.89
C LYS A 415 -20.20 -5.67 -3.25
N PHE A 416 -19.30 -6.28 -4.03
CA PHE A 416 -17.88 -6.36 -3.72
C PHE A 416 -17.09 -5.60 -4.78
N VAL A 417 -16.01 -4.94 -4.40
CA VAL A 417 -15.03 -4.34 -5.33
C VAL A 417 -13.67 -4.91 -5.02
N LEU A 418 -13.02 -5.51 -6.02
CA LEU A 418 -11.69 -6.11 -5.92
C LEU A 418 -10.69 -5.19 -6.63
N HIS A 419 -9.65 -4.73 -5.93
CA HIS A 419 -8.66 -3.77 -6.47
C HIS A 419 -7.35 -4.47 -6.81
N THR A 420 -6.81 -4.22 -8.00
CA THR A 420 -5.55 -4.86 -8.46
C THR A 420 -4.30 -4.05 -8.12
N ASN A 421 -4.46 -2.78 -7.73
CA ASN A 421 -3.38 -1.90 -7.32
C ASN A 421 -2.25 -1.72 -8.37
N TYR A 422 -2.57 -1.62 -9.66
CA TYR A 422 -1.58 -1.23 -10.67
C TYR A 422 -1.16 0.25 -10.53
N PRO A 423 0.13 0.58 -10.74
CA PRO A 423 0.55 1.97 -10.87
C PRO A 423 -0.10 2.59 -12.10
N GLY A 424 -0.36 3.90 -12.05
CA GLY A 424 -1.12 4.60 -13.08
C GLY A 424 -2.64 4.51 -12.90
N HIS A 425 -3.13 3.92 -11.81
CA HIS A 425 -4.54 4.02 -11.41
C HIS A 425 -4.71 5.04 -10.29
N TYR A 426 -5.86 5.72 -10.24
CA TYR A 426 -6.16 6.73 -9.23
C TYR A 426 -6.11 6.19 -7.79
N ASN A 427 -6.49 4.93 -7.56
CA ASN A 427 -6.44 4.32 -6.23
C ASN A 427 -5.11 3.64 -5.90
N PHE A 428 -4.08 3.81 -6.75
CA PHE A 428 -2.78 3.19 -6.53
C PHE A 428 -2.23 3.55 -5.15
N ASN A 429 -1.66 2.56 -4.46
CA ASN A 429 -1.09 2.64 -3.12
C ASN A 429 -2.10 2.93 -1.99
N ILE A 430 -3.41 3.01 -2.28
CA ILE A 430 -4.46 3.01 -1.25
C ILE A 430 -4.77 1.58 -0.80
N TYR A 431 -4.77 0.64 -1.75
CA TYR A 431 -5.11 -0.76 -1.52
C TYR A 431 -3.87 -1.65 -1.68
N HIS A 432 -3.84 -2.75 -0.94
CA HIS A 432 -3.01 -3.90 -1.31
C HIS A 432 -3.61 -4.55 -2.56
N ARG A 433 -2.75 -5.14 -3.40
CA ARG A 433 -3.21 -5.94 -4.54
C ARG A 433 -4.07 -7.10 -4.04
N CYS A 434 -5.27 -7.21 -4.59
CA CYS A 434 -6.15 -8.34 -4.40
C CYS A 434 -5.79 -9.44 -5.41
N GLU A 435 -5.26 -10.56 -4.94
CA GLU A 435 -4.92 -11.75 -5.74
C GLU A 435 -6.18 -12.57 -6.04
N PHE A 436 -7.07 -12.04 -6.89
CA PHE A 436 -8.35 -12.66 -7.17
C PHE A 436 -8.27 -13.73 -8.27
N LYS A 437 -9.19 -14.69 -8.19
CA LYS A 437 -9.47 -15.68 -9.24
C LYS A 437 -10.97 -15.73 -9.51
N ILE A 438 -11.34 -15.52 -10.76
CA ILE A 438 -12.73 -15.46 -11.21
C ILE A 438 -12.92 -16.54 -12.28
N PRO A 439 -13.66 -17.61 -12.01
CA PRO A 439 -14.03 -18.56 -13.05
C PRO A 439 -15.05 -17.89 -13.99
N LEU A 440 -14.70 -17.69 -15.26
CA LEU A 440 -15.54 -17.10 -16.31
C LEU A 440 -16.17 -18.21 -17.16
N ALA A 441 -17.48 -18.14 -17.40
CA ALA A 441 -18.14 -19.05 -18.31
C ALA A 441 -17.85 -18.64 -19.76
N VAL A 442 -17.29 -19.54 -20.56
CA VAL A 442 -16.92 -19.28 -21.96
C VAL A 442 -17.90 -19.98 -22.88
N LYS A 443 -18.38 -19.27 -23.92
CA LYS A 443 -19.17 -19.87 -25.00
C LYS A 443 -18.26 -20.08 -26.21
N ARG A 444 -17.66 -21.27 -26.34
CA ARG A 444 -17.04 -21.71 -27.60
C ARG A 444 -18.03 -22.60 -28.36
N GLU A 445 -18.11 -22.41 -29.67
CA GLU A 445 -19.12 -23.00 -30.56
C GLU A 445 -19.18 -24.54 -30.53
N ASN A 446 -18.17 -25.25 -29.98
CA ASN A 446 -18.08 -26.71 -30.03
C ASN A 446 -17.92 -27.44 -28.66
N ALA A 447 -18.13 -26.78 -27.52
CA ALA A 447 -18.19 -27.49 -26.23
C ALA A 447 -18.99 -26.70 -25.18
N SER A 448 -20.09 -27.28 -24.69
CA SER A 448 -20.86 -26.73 -23.58
C SER A 448 -20.08 -26.89 -22.27
N GLY A 449 -19.66 -25.77 -21.66
CA GLY A 449 -19.27 -25.73 -20.24
C GLY A 449 -17.79 -25.49 -19.89
N GLN A 450 -16.95 -24.99 -20.80
CA GLN A 450 -15.59 -24.58 -20.40
C GLN A 450 -15.60 -23.31 -19.55
N THR A 451 -14.93 -23.37 -18.41
CA THR A 451 -14.67 -22.23 -17.53
C THR A 451 -13.21 -21.83 -17.61
N GLU A 452 -12.93 -20.56 -17.94
CA GLU A 452 -11.59 -19.99 -17.95
C GLU A 452 -11.38 -19.13 -16.70
N THR A 453 -10.20 -19.21 -16.07
CA THR A 453 -9.95 -18.45 -14.85
C THR A 453 -9.33 -17.09 -15.18
N CYS A 454 -10.10 -16.02 -14.97
CA CYS A 454 -9.58 -14.65 -14.98
C CYS A 454 -8.87 -14.38 -13.64
N THR A 455 -7.67 -13.80 -13.71
CA THR A 455 -6.86 -13.46 -12.54
C THR A 455 -6.57 -11.97 -12.51
N THR A 456 -6.00 -11.49 -11.40
CA THR A 456 -5.49 -10.11 -11.25
C THR A 456 -4.50 -9.68 -12.34
N TYR A 457 -3.86 -10.65 -13.01
CA TYR A 457 -2.85 -10.42 -14.04
C TYR A 457 -3.38 -10.57 -15.47
N SER A 458 -4.64 -10.97 -15.63
CA SER A 458 -5.26 -11.10 -16.95
C SER A 458 -5.42 -9.72 -17.61
N LYS A 459 -5.10 -9.65 -18.90
CA LYS A 459 -5.39 -8.47 -19.74
C LYS A 459 -6.82 -8.52 -20.26
N TRP A 460 -7.42 -7.34 -20.44
CA TRP A 460 -8.80 -7.23 -20.91
C TRP A 460 -9.00 -7.83 -22.31
N ASP A 461 -8.09 -7.57 -23.25
CA ASP A 461 -8.21 -8.08 -24.63
C ASP A 461 -8.32 -9.60 -24.67
N ASN A 462 -7.48 -10.30 -23.90
CA ASN A 462 -7.53 -11.77 -23.80
C ASN A 462 -8.87 -12.26 -23.25
N ILE A 463 -9.47 -11.54 -22.30
CA ILE A 463 -10.79 -11.88 -21.74
C ILE A 463 -11.88 -11.61 -22.78
N GLN A 464 -11.78 -10.51 -23.51
CA GLN A 464 -12.73 -10.13 -24.54
C GLN A 464 -12.75 -11.15 -25.71
N GLU A 465 -11.59 -11.63 -26.14
CA GLU A 465 -11.46 -12.66 -27.18
C GLU A 465 -12.17 -13.97 -26.80
N LEU A 466 -12.11 -14.36 -25.53
CA LEU A 466 -12.76 -15.59 -25.05
C LEU A 466 -14.29 -15.55 -25.20
N LEU A 467 -14.91 -14.37 -25.30
CA LEU A 467 -16.35 -14.22 -25.20
C LEU A 467 -17.08 -14.23 -26.55
N GLY A 468 -16.35 -14.19 -27.68
CA GLY A 468 -16.87 -14.38 -29.04
C GLY A 468 -17.84 -13.31 -29.57
N HIS A 469 -18.31 -12.39 -28.72
CA HIS A 469 -19.21 -11.29 -29.09
C HIS A 469 -18.58 -9.94 -28.73
N PRO A 470 -18.76 -8.91 -29.56
CA PRO A 470 -18.33 -7.56 -29.21
C PRO A 470 -19.07 -7.13 -27.94
N VAL A 471 -18.29 -6.86 -26.88
CA VAL A 471 -18.81 -6.30 -25.63
C VAL A 471 -19.44 -4.94 -25.95
N GLU A 472 -20.56 -4.61 -25.32
CA GLU A 472 -21.19 -3.29 -25.44
C GLU A 472 -20.17 -2.18 -25.21
N LYS A 473 -20.39 -1.01 -25.82
CA LYS A 473 -19.49 0.14 -25.68
C LYS A 473 -19.28 0.44 -24.18
N PRO A 474 -18.02 0.59 -23.73
CA PRO A 474 -17.74 0.78 -22.31
C PRO A 474 -18.27 2.12 -21.80
N VAL A 475 -18.59 2.16 -20.52
CA VAL A 475 -18.82 3.41 -19.80
C VAL A 475 -17.47 4.03 -19.46
N VAL A 476 -17.24 5.27 -19.86
CA VAL A 476 -15.99 5.99 -19.54
C VAL A 476 -16.10 6.62 -18.15
N LEU A 477 -15.19 6.25 -17.25
CA LEU A 477 -15.15 6.78 -15.89
C LEU A 477 -14.09 7.88 -15.79
N HIS A 478 -14.56 9.12 -15.64
CA HIS A 478 -13.72 10.26 -15.28
C HIS A 478 -13.79 10.48 -13.77
N ARG A 479 -12.70 10.17 -13.06
CA ARG A 479 -12.55 10.59 -11.66
C ARG A 479 -12.16 12.06 -11.65
N SER A 480 -13.16 12.94 -11.58
CA SER A 480 -12.97 14.39 -11.62
C SER A 480 -12.08 14.86 -10.48
N SER A 481 -11.17 15.77 -10.81
CA SER A 481 -10.31 16.45 -9.86
C SER A 481 -11.13 17.28 -8.87
N SER A 482 -10.91 17.09 -7.58
CA SER A 482 -11.29 18.11 -6.59
C SER A 482 -10.21 19.20 -6.57
N PRO A 483 -10.46 20.41 -6.00
CA PRO A 483 -9.46 21.48 -5.97
C PRO A 483 -8.10 21.06 -5.41
N ASN A 484 -8.07 20.03 -4.56
CA ASN A 484 -6.89 19.53 -3.87
C ASN A 484 -6.47 18.10 -4.28
N ASN A 485 -7.17 17.48 -5.23
CA ASN A 485 -6.87 16.12 -5.68
C ASN A 485 -7.18 16.01 -7.17
N THR A 486 -6.16 16.20 -7.99
CA THR A 486 -6.24 16.06 -9.44
C THR A 486 -5.87 14.63 -9.85
N ASN A 487 -6.68 13.99 -10.67
CA ASN A 487 -6.35 12.68 -11.24
C ASN A 487 -5.38 12.87 -12.43
N PRO A 488 -4.10 12.49 -12.32
CA PRO A 488 -3.13 12.70 -13.40
C PRO A 488 -3.17 11.59 -14.46
N PHE A 489 -3.87 10.48 -14.22
CA PHE A 489 -3.77 9.26 -15.03
C PHE A 489 -4.87 9.12 -16.09
N GLY A 490 -5.73 10.12 -16.25
CA GLY A 490 -6.83 10.09 -17.21
C GLY A 490 -8.01 9.20 -16.78
N SER A 491 -8.86 8.86 -17.74
CA SER A 491 -10.06 8.03 -17.52
C SER A 491 -9.77 6.53 -17.64
N THR A 492 -10.68 5.75 -17.04
CA THR A 492 -10.74 4.29 -17.18
C THR A 492 -12.03 3.87 -17.91
N PHE A 493 -12.07 2.64 -18.40
CA PHE A 493 -13.19 2.09 -19.17
C PHE A 493 -13.88 0.97 -18.37
N CYS A 494 -15.19 1.06 -18.20
CA CYS A 494 -15.97 0.08 -17.46
C CYS A 494 -16.76 -0.81 -18.41
N PHE A 495 -16.50 -2.11 -18.37
CA PHE A 495 -17.17 -3.13 -19.18
C PHE A 495 -18.04 -4.04 -18.30
N GLY A 496 -19.30 -4.21 -18.69
CA GLY A 496 -20.22 -5.12 -18.01
C GLY A 496 -20.10 -6.55 -18.55
N LEU A 497 -19.90 -7.54 -17.68
CA LEU A 497 -19.79 -8.94 -18.07
C LEU A 497 -20.26 -9.87 -16.95
N GLN A 498 -21.21 -10.78 -17.25
CA GLN A 498 -21.63 -11.87 -16.34
C GLN A 498 -21.93 -11.41 -14.89
N ARG A 499 -22.64 -10.29 -14.75
CA ARG A 499 -22.95 -9.62 -13.46
C ARG A 499 -21.72 -9.09 -12.70
N MET A 500 -20.71 -8.69 -13.45
CA MET A 500 -19.51 -8.05 -12.96
C MET A 500 -19.22 -6.82 -13.83
N ILE A 501 -18.54 -5.83 -13.26
CA ILE A 501 -18.04 -4.67 -14.00
C ILE A 501 -16.53 -4.70 -13.90
N PHE A 502 -15.85 -4.74 -15.03
CA PHE A 502 -14.40 -4.66 -15.13
C PHE A 502 -14.03 -3.20 -15.44
N GLU A 503 -13.32 -2.56 -14.52
CA GLU A 503 -12.69 -1.27 -14.74
C GLU A 503 -11.30 -1.51 -15.33
N VAL A 504 -11.08 -1.02 -16.54
CA VAL A 504 -9.88 -1.27 -17.35
C VAL A 504 -9.15 0.03 -17.61
N MET A 505 -7.83 0.01 -17.45
CA MET A 505 -6.93 1.13 -17.71
C MET A 505 -6.62 1.24 -19.21
N GLN A 506 -6.01 2.35 -19.63
CA GLN A 506 -5.64 2.57 -21.03
C GLN A 506 -4.61 1.56 -21.57
N ASN A 507 -3.85 0.91 -20.69
CA ASN A 507 -2.88 -0.13 -21.02
C ASN A 507 -3.48 -1.57 -21.01
N ASN A 508 -4.81 -1.68 -21.02
CA ASN A 508 -5.59 -2.95 -21.00
C ASN A 508 -5.43 -3.81 -19.74
N HIS A 509 -4.80 -3.28 -18.68
CA HIS A 509 -4.82 -3.92 -17.36
C HIS A 509 -6.13 -3.62 -16.63
N ILE A 510 -6.64 -4.62 -15.91
CA ILE A 510 -7.82 -4.47 -15.05
C ILE A 510 -7.39 -3.72 -13.79
N ALA A 511 -7.99 -2.56 -13.52
CA ALA A 511 -7.78 -1.79 -12.30
C ALA A 511 -8.64 -2.31 -11.13
N SER A 512 -9.90 -2.64 -11.42
CA SER A 512 -10.80 -3.19 -10.42
C SER A 512 -11.90 -4.05 -11.04
N VAL A 513 -12.44 -4.97 -10.25
CA VAL A 513 -13.63 -5.76 -10.62
C VAL A 513 -14.71 -5.55 -9.58
N THR A 514 -15.86 -5.05 -10.00
CA THR A 514 -17.05 -4.92 -9.16
C THR A 514 -17.99 -6.09 -9.38
N LEU A 515 -18.27 -6.85 -8.34
CA LEU A 515 -19.24 -7.95 -8.35
C LEU A 515 -20.58 -7.47 -7.81
N TYR A 516 -21.67 -7.84 -8.48
CA TYR A 516 -23.02 -7.60 -7.99
C TYR A 516 -23.87 -8.85 -8.23
N GLY A 517 -24.66 -9.23 -7.22
CA GLY A 517 -25.47 -10.44 -7.27
C GLY A 517 -26.76 -10.27 -6.48
N PRO A 518 -27.79 -11.08 -6.77
CA PRO A 518 -28.97 -11.13 -5.93
C PRO A 518 -28.58 -11.59 -4.52
N PRO A 519 -29.26 -11.11 -3.46
CA PRO A 519 -29.12 -11.67 -2.13
C PRO A 519 -29.46 -13.16 -2.17
N ARG A 520 -28.73 -13.99 -1.42
CA ARG A 520 -28.95 -15.44 -1.35
C ARG A 520 -30.44 -15.73 -1.02
N PRO A 521 -31.17 -16.50 -1.86
CA PRO A 521 -32.49 -16.98 -1.48
C PRO A 521 -32.33 -18.01 -0.34
N GLY A 522 -32.82 -17.68 0.85
CA GLY A 522 -32.90 -18.61 1.98
C GLY A 522 -31.82 -18.47 3.05
N ALA A 523 -31.91 -17.42 3.87
CA ALA A 523 -31.30 -17.40 5.21
C ALA A 523 -32.33 -17.68 6.33
N HIS A 524 -33.56 -18.10 5.97
CA HIS A 524 -34.64 -18.41 6.93
C HIS A 524 -34.80 -19.91 7.26
N LEU A 525 -33.91 -20.79 6.79
CA LEU A 525 -34.06 -22.26 6.95
C LEU A 525 -32.85 -22.93 7.63
N ARG A 526 -32.10 -22.23 8.47
CA ARG A 526 -30.98 -22.82 9.26
C ARG A 526 -31.26 -22.91 10.77
N THR A 527 -32.52 -22.95 11.18
CA THR A 527 -32.91 -23.11 12.60
C THR A 527 -33.81 -24.31 12.88
N ALA A 528 -33.86 -25.29 11.98
CA ALA A 528 -34.52 -26.56 12.24
C ALA A 528 -33.64 -27.67 11.67
N GLU A 529 -32.66 -28.10 12.45
CA GLU A 529 -32.06 -29.45 12.49
C GLU A 529 -30.76 -29.36 13.31
N LEU A 530 -30.92 -29.49 14.61
CA LEU A 530 -29.89 -30.06 15.48
C LEU A 530 -30.44 -31.39 15.99
N PRO A 531 -29.67 -32.48 15.99
CA PRO A 531 -30.02 -33.70 16.71
C PRO A 531 -29.99 -33.51 18.23
#